data_AF-A0A420YX33-F1
#
_entry.id   AF-A0A420YX33-F1
#
_cell.length_a   1.000
_cell.length_b   1.000
_cell.length_c   1.000
_cell.angle_alpha   90.00
_cell.angle_beta   90.00
_cell.angle_gamma   90.00
#
_symmetry.space_group_name_H-M   'P 1'
#
loop_
_entity.id
_entity.type
_entity.pdbx_description
1 polymer ?
#
loop_
_entity_poly.entity_id
_entity_poly.type
_entity_poly.pdbx_seq_one_letter_code
_entity_poly.pdbx_strand_id
1 'polypeptide(L)'
;MLKTNLISLYQESFRKHWDSSAISNYEGSHYTTGELATEIAKLHLLFDQCGLQKGDKIAVMGKDTAEWVIAFMATITYGCIVVPVLKDFSPQDATSILNHSESKFLFIDADLWSNLRPSELSSLQQACTIQERKSLFSQEDEPSLEQLFAQLDKAFETRYPKGYSRDDIAYYQTPNDQLILLNYTSGTTGFSKGVMVTGNNIAGNVLWCIENKIIHIGDKLLSFLPLAHTYGCMINVLLALTTGVHVTFLGKMPTPRILSAAFKAVRPNVIISVPLILEKIYTGSIAPQLRDPKIKFILAIPGLRNLIYKKIRNKLLEGMGGAARLVIVGGAALNPEIGAFLKKIKFPLSVGYGMTECAPLISFTPDSEQWRLGSCGQTLKNYMEVRIAPAFDESGELIQQKDEHGNTIGEIQTRGENTCLGYYKNEEQTQALFTEDGWL
;
A
#
# COMPACT_ATOMS: atom_id res chain seq x y z
N MET A 1 22.93 1.71 -1.87
CA MET A 1 22.22 0.42 -1.71
C MET A 1 22.32 -0.03 -0.27
N LEU A 2 21.19 -0.42 0.28
CA LEU A 2 21.05 -0.84 1.67
C LEU A 2 21.65 -2.23 1.90
N LYS A 3 22.36 -2.40 3.04
CA LYS A 3 22.89 -3.71 3.46
C LYS A 3 21.80 -4.69 3.88
N THR A 4 20.70 -4.16 4.41
CA THR A 4 19.58 -4.96 4.93
C THR A 4 18.70 -5.44 3.79
N ASN A 5 18.60 -6.77 3.61
CA ASN A 5 17.71 -7.37 2.61
C ASN A 5 16.24 -7.29 3.04
N LEU A 6 15.35 -6.88 2.12
CA LEU A 6 13.92 -6.74 2.41
C LEU A 6 13.27 -8.04 2.89
N ILE A 7 13.50 -9.15 2.19
CA ILE A 7 12.88 -10.44 2.51
C ILE A 7 13.34 -10.95 3.88
N SER A 8 14.58 -10.65 4.24
CA SER A 8 15.14 -10.98 5.57
C SER A 8 14.37 -10.28 6.70
N LEU A 9 13.92 -9.03 6.51
CA LEU A 9 13.09 -8.33 7.50
C LEU A 9 11.77 -9.07 7.77
N TYR A 10 11.11 -9.59 6.71
CA TYR A 10 9.89 -10.37 6.88
C TYR A 10 10.16 -11.72 7.54
N GLN A 11 11.22 -12.43 7.14
CA GLN A 11 11.60 -13.69 7.75
C GLN A 11 11.86 -13.54 9.26
N GLU A 12 12.65 -12.54 9.65
CA GLU A 12 12.98 -12.26 11.05
C GLU A 12 11.75 -11.83 11.85
N SER A 13 10.93 -10.94 11.29
CA SER A 13 9.67 -10.51 11.90
C SER A 13 8.74 -11.70 12.14
N PHE A 14 8.57 -12.58 11.15
CA PHE A 14 7.63 -13.69 11.25
C PHE A 14 8.07 -14.74 12.27
N ARG A 15 9.39 -14.99 12.36
CA ARG A 15 9.97 -15.83 13.41
C ARG A 15 9.75 -15.25 14.80
N LYS A 16 9.98 -13.95 14.95
CA LYS A 16 9.88 -13.24 16.23
C LYS A 16 8.44 -13.13 16.72
N HIS A 17 7.51 -12.87 15.82
CA HIS A 17 6.11 -12.57 16.13
C HIS A 17 5.17 -13.75 15.90
N TRP A 18 5.69 -14.97 15.76
CA TRP A 18 4.95 -16.20 15.41
C TRP A 18 3.56 -16.33 16.06
N ASP A 19 3.45 -16.14 17.37
CA ASP A 19 2.19 -16.32 18.13
C ASP A 19 1.29 -15.06 18.15
N SER A 20 1.74 -13.96 17.54
CA SER A 20 1.01 -12.68 17.52
C SER A 20 -0.01 -12.65 16.39
N SER A 21 -1.09 -11.88 16.56
CA SER A 21 -2.02 -11.57 15.47
C SER A 21 -1.32 -10.75 14.39
N ALA A 22 -1.42 -11.16 13.13
CA ALA A 22 -0.78 -10.49 11.99
C ALA A 22 -1.79 -9.77 11.12
N ILE A 23 -2.78 -10.49 10.62
CA ILE A 23 -3.75 -9.96 9.66
C ILE A 23 -5.13 -10.56 9.88
N SER A 24 -6.17 -9.78 9.62
CA SER A 24 -7.56 -10.24 9.66
C SER A 24 -8.43 -9.53 8.64
N ASN A 25 -9.50 -10.19 8.21
CA ASN A 25 -10.59 -9.55 7.51
C ASN A 25 -11.56 -8.94 8.54
N TYR A 26 -12.10 -7.75 8.27
CA TYR A 26 -13.02 -7.04 9.17
C TYR A 26 -14.22 -7.91 9.57
N GLU A 27 -14.67 -8.75 8.64
CA GLU A 27 -15.60 -9.85 8.87
C GLU A 27 -15.01 -11.09 8.19
N GLY A 28 -14.61 -12.10 8.97
CA GLY A 28 -14.12 -13.38 8.43
C GLY A 28 -12.81 -13.82 9.06
N SER A 29 -11.90 -14.27 8.20
CA SER A 29 -10.64 -14.90 8.58
C SER A 29 -9.76 -14.03 9.47
N HIS A 30 -9.06 -14.67 10.39
CA HIS A 30 -8.04 -14.06 11.24
C HIS A 30 -6.82 -14.98 11.25
N TYR A 31 -5.64 -14.42 11.04
CA TYR A 31 -4.39 -15.15 10.99
C TYR A 31 -3.40 -14.55 11.99
N THR A 32 -2.89 -15.41 12.87
CA THR A 32 -1.61 -15.18 13.54
C THR A 32 -0.47 -15.15 12.53
N THR A 33 0.68 -14.64 12.95
CA THR A 33 1.89 -14.64 12.12
C THR A 33 2.30 -16.06 11.70
N GLY A 34 2.18 -17.04 12.59
CA GLY A 34 2.45 -18.46 12.28
C GLY A 34 1.47 -19.05 11.28
N GLU A 35 0.17 -18.74 11.39
CA GLU A 35 -0.84 -19.16 10.40
C GLU A 35 -0.60 -18.49 9.04
N LEU A 36 -0.31 -17.19 9.01
CA LEU A 36 0.11 -16.47 7.79
C LEU A 36 1.33 -17.15 7.14
N ALA A 37 2.38 -17.43 7.93
CA ALA A 37 3.59 -18.08 7.44
C ALA A 37 3.34 -19.51 6.93
N THR A 38 2.41 -20.23 7.57
CA THR A 38 1.96 -21.57 7.15
C THR A 38 1.26 -21.52 5.80
N GLU A 39 0.33 -20.57 5.61
CA GLU A 39 -0.36 -20.39 4.34
C GLU A 39 0.58 -19.94 3.22
N ILE A 40 1.57 -19.10 3.53
CA ILE A 40 2.66 -18.76 2.60
C ILE A 40 3.44 -20.02 2.19
N ALA A 41 3.84 -20.87 3.15
CA ALA A 41 4.59 -22.08 2.87
C ALA A 41 3.79 -23.11 2.04
N LYS A 42 2.46 -23.19 2.25
CA LYS A 42 1.57 -23.98 1.37
C LYS A 42 1.57 -23.42 -0.06
N LEU A 43 1.46 -22.10 -0.23
CA LEU A 43 1.54 -21.50 -1.56
C LEU A 43 2.92 -21.68 -2.21
N HIS A 44 4.02 -21.72 -1.44
CA HIS A 44 5.34 -22.07 -1.99
C HIS A 44 5.38 -23.49 -2.54
N LEU A 45 4.78 -24.47 -1.85
CA LEU A 45 4.65 -25.84 -2.38
C LEU A 45 3.80 -25.88 -3.64
N LEU A 46 2.70 -25.12 -3.67
CA LEU A 46 1.87 -25.00 -4.87
C LEU A 46 2.69 -24.42 -6.04
N PHE A 47 3.42 -23.33 -5.83
CA PHE A 47 4.23 -22.70 -6.87
C PHE A 47 5.31 -23.64 -7.42
N ASP A 48 5.94 -24.44 -6.55
CA ASP A 48 6.90 -25.47 -6.95
C ASP A 48 6.23 -26.56 -7.81
N GLN A 49 5.07 -27.05 -7.39
CA GLN A 49 4.29 -28.05 -8.13
C GLN A 49 3.74 -27.52 -9.47
N CYS A 50 3.43 -26.23 -9.55
CA CYS A 50 3.09 -25.51 -10.78
C CYS A 50 4.32 -25.18 -11.65
N GLY A 51 5.53 -25.55 -11.22
CA GLY A 51 6.75 -25.32 -11.99
C GLY A 51 7.19 -23.86 -12.09
N LEU A 52 6.65 -22.97 -11.25
CA LEU A 52 7.00 -21.54 -11.26
C LEU A 52 8.45 -21.33 -10.83
N GLN A 53 9.17 -20.51 -11.60
CA GLN A 53 10.57 -20.20 -11.40
C GLN A 53 10.76 -18.83 -10.75
N LYS A 54 11.93 -18.61 -10.17
CA LYS A 54 12.30 -17.29 -9.63
C LYS A 54 12.30 -16.27 -10.76
N GLY A 55 11.75 -15.09 -10.51
CA GLY A 55 11.55 -14.06 -11.54
C GLY A 55 10.29 -14.21 -12.39
N ASP A 56 9.55 -15.34 -12.28
CA ASP A 56 8.22 -15.43 -12.90
C ASP A 56 7.25 -14.45 -12.25
N LYS A 57 6.29 -13.94 -13.04
CA LYS A 57 5.31 -12.95 -12.57
C LYS A 57 4.02 -13.63 -12.13
N ILE A 58 3.57 -13.29 -10.93
CA ILE A 58 2.29 -13.72 -10.38
C ILE A 58 1.41 -12.49 -10.15
N ALA A 59 0.26 -12.45 -10.82
CA ALA A 59 -0.71 -11.39 -10.67
C ALA A 59 -1.70 -11.66 -9.54
N VAL A 60 -2.12 -10.59 -8.85
CA VAL A 60 -3.14 -10.65 -7.80
C VAL A 60 -4.17 -9.54 -8.04
N MET A 61 -5.42 -9.91 -8.30
CA MET A 61 -6.51 -9.00 -8.69
C MET A 61 -7.81 -9.31 -7.92
N GLY A 62 -8.18 -8.49 -6.95
CA GLY A 62 -9.38 -8.75 -6.17
C GLY A 62 -9.61 -7.78 -5.03
N LYS A 63 -10.52 -8.12 -4.14
CA LYS A 63 -10.76 -7.39 -2.90
C LYS A 63 -9.51 -7.40 -2.02
N ASP A 64 -9.32 -6.29 -1.31
CA ASP A 64 -8.28 -6.15 -0.29
C ASP A 64 -8.63 -7.03 0.92
N THR A 65 -8.13 -8.26 0.95
CA THR A 65 -8.35 -9.24 2.03
C THR A 65 -7.02 -9.76 2.58
N ALA A 66 -7.08 -10.45 3.72
CA ALA A 66 -5.92 -11.16 4.28
C ALA A 66 -5.34 -12.19 3.29
N GLU A 67 -6.19 -12.88 2.53
CA GLU A 67 -5.80 -13.85 1.52
C GLU A 67 -5.10 -13.20 0.32
N TRP A 68 -5.52 -11.99 -0.07
CA TRP A 68 -4.79 -11.18 -1.06
C TRP A 68 -3.35 -10.90 -0.59
N VAL A 69 -3.19 -10.56 0.69
CA VAL A 69 -1.87 -10.32 1.29
C VAL A 69 -1.06 -11.61 1.41
N ILE A 70 -1.69 -12.75 1.71
CA ILE A 70 -1.04 -14.06 1.71
C ILE A 70 -0.47 -14.36 0.31
N ALA A 71 -1.25 -14.17 -0.76
CA ALA A 71 -0.80 -14.39 -2.13
C ALA A 71 0.35 -13.44 -2.52
N PHE A 72 0.23 -12.15 -2.16
CA PHE A 72 1.28 -11.15 -2.36
C PHE A 72 2.58 -11.56 -1.67
N MET A 73 2.52 -11.88 -0.37
CA MET A 73 3.69 -12.22 0.43
C MET A 73 4.29 -13.55 -0.02
N ALA A 74 3.47 -14.55 -0.35
CA ALA A 74 3.94 -15.82 -0.87
C ALA A 74 4.73 -15.63 -2.18
N THR A 75 4.23 -14.78 -3.08
CA THR A 75 4.90 -14.47 -4.35
C THR A 75 6.31 -13.92 -4.13
N ILE A 76 6.45 -12.84 -3.35
CA ILE A 76 7.76 -12.20 -3.16
C ILE A 76 8.73 -13.03 -2.32
N THR A 77 8.23 -13.80 -1.34
CA THR A 77 9.07 -14.65 -0.48
C THR A 77 9.46 -15.96 -1.15
N TYR A 78 8.71 -16.39 -2.18
CA TYR A 78 9.13 -17.45 -3.07
C TYR A 78 10.22 -16.96 -4.03
N GLY A 79 10.29 -15.66 -4.35
CA GLY A 79 11.23 -15.09 -5.32
C GLY A 79 10.64 -14.90 -6.72
N CYS A 80 9.30 -14.97 -6.84
CA CYS A 80 8.58 -14.47 -7.99
C CYS A 80 8.36 -12.96 -7.87
N ILE A 81 8.00 -12.32 -8.98
CA ILE A 81 7.66 -10.90 -9.05
C ILE A 81 6.15 -10.76 -8.90
N VAL A 82 5.70 -9.96 -7.94
CA VAL A 82 4.26 -9.73 -7.75
C VAL A 82 3.75 -8.63 -8.67
N VAL A 83 2.57 -8.84 -9.25
CA VAL A 83 1.87 -7.89 -10.13
C VAL A 83 0.47 -7.59 -9.55
N PRO A 84 0.36 -6.64 -8.61
CA PRO A 84 -0.93 -6.19 -8.11
C PRO A 84 -1.73 -5.48 -9.21
N VAL A 85 -2.95 -5.94 -9.47
CA VAL A 85 -3.86 -5.32 -10.45
C VAL A 85 -5.07 -4.75 -9.72
N LEU A 86 -5.40 -3.49 -10.00
CA LEU A 86 -6.58 -2.85 -9.44
C LEU A 86 -7.84 -3.53 -9.96
N LYS A 87 -8.70 -3.96 -9.04
CA LYS A 87 -10.01 -4.53 -9.37
C LYS A 87 -10.95 -3.56 -10.10
N ASP A 88 -10.71 -2.26 -9.98
CA ASP A 88 -11.53 -1.21 -10.57
C ASP A 88 -11.16 -0.94 -12.05
N PHE A 89 -10.09 -1.58 -12.56
CA PHE A 89 -9.77 -1.52 -13.98
C PHE A 89 -10.80 -2.26 -14.84
N SER A 90 -10.98 -1.75 -16.07
CA SER A 90 -11.83 -2.43 -17.04
C SER A 90 -11.26 -3.81 -17.38
N PRO A 91 -12.08 -4.78 -17.82
CA PRO A 91 -11.59 -6.08 -18.28
C PRO A 91 -10.52 -5.97 -19.38
N GLN A 92 -10.65 -4.97 -20.25
CA GLN A 92 -9.68 -4.67 -21.30
C GLN A 92 -8.34 -4.22 -20.72
N ASP A 93 -8.34 -3.24 -19.82
CA ASP A 93 -7.12 -2.75 -19.17
C ASP A 93 -6.44 -3.85 -18.34
N ALA A 94 -7.23 -4.64 -17.61
CA ALA A 94 -6.73 -5.78 -16.85
C ALA A 94 -6.07 -6.82 -17.77
N THR A 95 -6.71 -7.18 -18.89
CA THR A 95 -6.14 -8.09 -19.90
C THR A 95 -4.84 -7.54 -20.48
N SER A 96 -4.79 -6.23 -20.81
CA SER A 96 -3.58 -5.57 -21.28
C SER A 96 -2.46 -5.62 -20.24
N ILE A 97 -2.75 -5.38 -18.97
CA ILE A 97 -1.78 -5.44 -17.87
C ILE A 97 -1.25 -6.87 -17.67
N LEU A 98 -2.14 -7.87 -17.65
CA LEU A 98 -1.77 -9.28 -17.46
C LEU A 98 -0.85 -9.78 -18.57
N ASN A 99 -1.15 -9.42 -19.83
CA ASN A 99 -0.29 -9.73 -20.97
C ASN A 99 1.02 -8.92 -20.96
N HIS A 100 0.96 -7.61 -20.71
CA HIS A 100 2.13 -6.75 -20.72
C HIS A 100 3.14 -7.17 -19.64
N SER A 101 2.66 -7.53 -18.45
CA SER A 101 3.49 -8.06 -17.36
C SER A 101 4.01 -9.48 -17.59
N GLU A 102 3.45 -10.20 -18.56
CA GLU A 102 3.71 -11.63 -18.79
C GLU A 102 3.44 -12.46 -17.53
N SER A 103 2.32 -12.19 -16.87
CA SER A 103 1.91 -12.92 -15.67
C SER A 103 1.58 -14.37 -16.03
N LYS A 104 2.30 -15.31 -15.40
CA LYS A 104 2.14 -16.76 -15.61
C LYS A 104 1.08 -17.37 -14.72
N PHE A 105 0.90 -16.81 -13.53
CA PHE A 105 -0.09 -17.26 -12.56
C PHE A 105 -0.97 -16.10 -12.12
N LEU A 106 -2.27 -16.33 -11.93
CA LEU A 106 -3.22 -15.31 -11.51
C LEU A 106 -4.06 -15.77 -10.31
N PHE A 107 -3.99 -15.01 -9.23
CA PHE A 107 -4.99 -15.03 -8.17
C PHE A 107 -6.04 -13.95 -8.45
N ILE A 108 -7.31 -14.33 -8.60
CA ILE A 108 -8.38 -13.39 -8.95
C ILE A 108 -9.71 -13.67 -8.25
N ASP A 109 -10.49 -12.65 -7.88
CA ASP A 109 -11.85 -12.86 -7.39
C ASP A 109 -12.76 -13.41 -8.52
N ALA A 110 -13.65 -14.35 -8.19
CA ALA A 110 -14.47 -15.06 -9.18
C ALA A 110 -15.36 -14.13 -10.04
N ASP A 111 -15.89 -13.05 -9.46
CA ASP A 111 -16.70 -12.06 -10.18
C ASP A 111 -15.87 -11.26 -11.19
N LEU A 112 -14.61 -10.96 -10.89
CA LEU A 112 -13.71 -10.30 -11.84
C LEU A 112 -13.31 -11.24 -12.97
N TRP A 113 -12.98 -12.49 -12.65
CA TRP A 113 -12.64 -13.51 -13.63
C TRP A 113 -13.75 -13.73 -14.67
N SER A 114 -15.02 -13.71 -14.25
CA SER A 114 -16.16 -13.88 -15.15
C SER A 114 -16.25 -12.86 -16.28
N ASN A 115 -15.54 -11.73 -16.17
CA ASN A 115 -15.47 -10.69 -17.18
C ASN A 115 -14.21 -10.76 -18.06
N LEU A 116 -13.28 -11.67 -17.76
CA LEU A 116 -12.07 -11.90 -18.56
C LEU A 116 -12.27 -13.08 -19.52
N ARG A 117 -11.49 -13.08 -20.60
CA ARG A 117 -11.48 -14.16 -21.59
C ARG A 117 -10.12 -14.87 -21.51
N PRO A 118 -10.05 -16.13 -21.05
CA PRO A 118 -8.78 -16.84 -20.90
C PRO A 118 -8.00 -16.95 -22.21
N SER A 119 -8.69 -17.05 -23.34
CA SER A 119 -8.10 -17.08 -24.68
C SER A 119 -7.32 -15.80 -25.06
N GLU A 120 -7.53 -14.70 -24.34
CA GLU A 120 -6.82 -13.43 -24.55
C GLU A 120 -5.62 -13.25 -23.63
N LEU A 121 -5.40 -14.18 -22.68
CA LEU A 121 -4.34 -14.11 -21.67
C LEU A 121 -3.16 -15.00 -22.11
N SER A 122 -2.41 -14.52 -23.10
CA SER A 122 -1.38 -15.26 -23.82
C SER A 122 -0.24 -15.84 -22.98
N SER A 123 0.12 -15.17 -21.88
CA SER A 123 1.22 -15.61 -20.99
C SER A 123 0.73 -16.40 -19.78
N LEU A 124 -0.59 -16.46 -19.57
CA LEU A 124 -1.18 -17.06 -18.38
C LEU A 124 -1.20 -18.58 -18.53
N GLN A 125 -0.54 -19.27 -17.59
CA GLN A 125 -0.54 -20.72 -17.51
C GLN A 125 -1.70 -21.22 -16.65
N GLN A 126 -1.94 -20.56 -15.52
CA GLN A 126 -2.93 -21.00 -14.54
C GLN A 126 -3.58 -19.83 -13.78
N ALA A 127 -4.84 -20.01 -13.36
CA ALA A 127 -5.53 -19.06 -12.49
C ALA A 127 -6.43 -19.75 -11.45
N CYS A 128 -6.55 -19.13 -10.27
CA CYS A 128 -7.45 -19.59 -9.22
C CYS A 128 -8.09 -18.43 -8.44
N THR A 129 -9.14 -18.75 -7.68
CA THR A 129 -9.74 -17.77 -6.77
C THR A 129 -8.81 -17.43 -5.61
N ILE A 130 -8.81 -16.17 -5.15
CA ILE A 130 -7.94 -15.70 -4.06
C ILE A 130 -8.29 -16.41 -2.74
N GLN A 131 -9.57 -16.40 -2.35
CA GLN A 131 -9.99 -16.82 -1.02
C GLN A 131 -10.24 -18.34 -0.95
N GLU A 132 -11.05 -18.89 -1.85
CA GLU A 132 -11.40 -20.32 -1.82
C GLU A 132 -10.38 -21.21 -2.52
N ARG A 133 -9.38 -20.63 -3.21
CA ARG A 133 -8.36 -21.37 -3.98
C ARG A 133 -8.99 -22.37 -4.94
N LYS A 134 -10.05 -21.95 -5.64
CA LYS A 134 -10.70 -22.78 -6.65
C LYS A 134 -10.01 -22.59 -7.98
N SER A 135 -9.71 -23.68 -8.68
CA SER A 135 -9.21 -23.62 -10.05
C SER A 135 -10.19 -22.88 -10.95
N LEU A 136 -9.69 -21.93 -11.74
CA LEU A 136 -10.45 -21.17 -12.74
C LEU A 136 -9.95 -21.45 -14.15
N PHE A 137 -8.64 -21.68 -14.29
CA PHE A 137 -7.99 -21.96 -15.56
C PHE A 137 -6.70 -22.75 -15.33
N SER A 138 -6.42 -23.66 -16.26
CA SER A 138 -5.12 -24.32 -16.41
C SER A 138 -4.92 -24.61 -17.89
N GLN A 139 -3.76 -24.24 -18.43
CA GLN A 139 -3.35 -24.60 -19.78
C GLN A 139 -3.21 -26.13 -19.91
N GLU A 140 -3.37 -26.68 -21.12
CA GLU A 140 -3.48 -28.14 -21.34
C GLU A 140 -2.29 -28.96 -20.78
N ASP A 141 -1.07 -28.43 -20.87
CA ASP A 141 0.16 -29.11 -20.40
C ASP A 141 0.47 -28.86 -18.91
N GLU A 142 -0.32 -28.03 -18.23
CA GLU A 142 -0.10 -27.66 -16.84
C GLU A 142 -0.79 -28.65 -15.88
N PRO A 143 -0.25 -28.85 -14.66
CA PRO A 143 -0.89 -29.72 -13.68
C PRO A 143 -2.28 -29.19 -13.30
N SER A 144 -3.20 -30.11 -12.98
CA SER A 144 -4.55 -29.72 -12.55
C SER A 144 -4.50 -29.02 -11.20
N LEU A 145 -4.79 -27.71 -11.17
CA LEU A 145 -4.88 -26.95 -9.91
C LEU A 145 -5.87 -27.55 -8.93
N GLU A 146 -7.00 -28.07 -9.41
CA GLU A 146 -8.01 -28.70 -8.56
C GLU A 146 -7.43 -29.91 -7.81
N GLN A 147 -6.64 -30.73 -8.50
CA GLN A 147 -5.94 -31.87 -7.88
C GLN A 147 -4.83 -31.41 -6.94
N LEU A 148 -4.05 -30.40 -7.32
CA LEU A 148 -2.99 -29.84 -6.48
C LEU A 148 -3.56 -29.30 -5.16
N PHE A 149 -4.64 -28.51 -5.21
CA PHE A 149 -5.31 -28.02 -4.01
C PHE A 149 -5.88 -29.15 -3.15
N ALA A 150 -6.49 -30.18 -3.76
CA ALA A 150 -7.01 -31.33 -3.03
C ALA A 150 -5.91 -32.14 -2.30
N GLN A 151 -4.66 -32.05 -2.77
CA GLN A 151 -3.51 -32.78 -2.19
C GLN A 151 -2.58 -31.88 -1.37
N LEU A 152 -2.82 -30.56 -1.33
CA LEU A 152 -1.88 -29.58 -0.79
C LEU A 152 -1.59 -29.79 0.70
N ASP A 153 -2.63 -30.05 1.49
CA ASP A 153 -2.46 -30.31 2.93
C ASP A 153 -1.62 -31.57 3.18
N LYS A 154 -1.89 -32.64 2.42
CA LYS A 154 -1.10 -33.88 2.49
C LYS A 154 0.36 -33.67 2.07
N ALA A 155 0.59 -32.90 1.00
CA ALA A 155 1.94 -32.54 0.55
C ALA A 155 2.67 -31.70 1.62
N PHE A 156 1.96 -30.78 2.25
CA PHE A 156 2.47 -29.95 3.34
C PHE A 156 2.86 -30.78 4.57
N GLU A 157 1.97 -31.68 5.02
CA GLU A 157 2.26 -32.61 6.12
C GLU A 157 3.43 -33.54 5.79
N THR A 158 3.56 -33.98 4.53
CA THR A 158 4.69 -34.80 4.08
C THR A 158 6.00 -34.02 4.16
N ARG A 159 5.99 -32.73 3.77
CA ARG A 159 7.17 -31.85 3.83
C ARG A 159 7.56 -31.46 5.26
N TYR A 160 6.57 -31.36 6.15
CA TYR A 160 6.72 -30.96 7.54
C TYR A 160 6.06 -31.98 8.49
N PRO A 161 6.60 -33.21 8.61
CA PRO A 161 5.96 -34.29 9.37
C PRO A 161 5.89 -34.04 10.88
N LYS A 162 6.64 -33.05 11.39
CA LYS A 162 6.62 -32.61 12.80
C LYS A 162 5.77 -31.35 13.02
N GLY A 163 5.02 -30.92 12.00
CA GLY A 163 4.39 -29.61 11.96
C GLY A 163 5.36 -28.54 11.44
N TYR A 164 4.79 -27.43 10.96
CA TYR A 164 5.54 -26.26 10.50
C TYR A 164 5.69 -25.26 11.64
N SER A 165 6.90 -24.78 11.88
CA SER A 165 7.26 -23.91 12.99
C SER A 165 8.01 -22.66 12.53
N ARG A 166 8.28 -21.73 13.45
CA ARG A 166 9.08 -20.53 13.19
C ARG A 166 10.45 -20.86 12.60
N ASP A 167 11.06 -21.98 13.02
CA ASP A 167 12.41 -22.35 12.59
C ASP A 167 12.44 -22.88 11.15
N ASP A 168 11.30 -23.34 10.64
CA ASP A 168 11.14 -23.82 9.26
C ASP A 168 11.00 -22.69 8.24
N ILE A 169 10.73 -21.45 8.69
CA ILE A 169 10.63 -20.29 7.78
C ILE A 169 11.98 -20.08 7.10
N ALA A 170 12.05 -20.35 5.79
CA ALA A 170 13.22 -20.08 4.97
C ALA A 170 12.77 -19.50 3.62
N TYR A 171 12.84 -18.18 3.50
CA TYR A 171 12.41 -17.46 2.30
C TYR A 171 13.55 -17.26 1.32
N TYR A 172 13.23 -17.21 0.02
CA TYR A 172 14.20 -16.87 -0.99
C TYR A 172 14.58 -15.39 -0.86
N GLN A 173 15.84 -15.12 -0.55
CA GLN A 173 16.36 -13.77 -0.36
C GLN A 173 16.71 -13.16 -1.72
N THR A 174 15.70 -12.67 -2.46
CA THR A 174 15.91 -11.91 -3.68
C THR A 174 16.86 -10.73 -3.41
N PRO A 175 17.96 -10.57 -4.18
CA PRO A 175 18.85 -9.43 -4.03
C PRO A 175 18.11 -8.10 -4.08
N ASN A 176 18.55 -7.13 -3.28
CA ASN A 176 17.82 -5.88 -3.10
C ASN A 176 17.71 -5.03 -4.38
N ASP A 177 18.65 -5.15 -5.32
CA ASP A 177 18.63 -4.47 -6.62
C ASP A 177 17.74 -5.15 -7.66
N GLN A 178 17.24 -6.35 -7.37
CA GLN A 178 16.37 -7.06 -8.28
C GLN A 178 14.90 -6.65 -8.12
N LEU A 179 14.18 -6.72 -9.24
CA LEU A 179 12.76 -6.48 -9.34
C LEU A 179 11.98 -7.48 -8.47
N ILE A 180 11.06 -6.96 -7.64
CA ILE A 180 10.16 -7.78 -6.81
C ILE A 180 8.69 -7.44 -7.03
N LEU A 181 8.41 -6.23 -7.51
CA LEU A 181 7.07 -5.70 -7.68
C LEU A 181 6.99 -4.95 -9.00
N LEU A 182 6.04 -5.33 -9.85
CA LEU A 182 5.65 -4.55 -11.02
C LEU A 182 4.33 -3.85 -10.72
N ASN A 183 4.38 -2.54 -10.45
CA ASN A 183 3.20 -1.77 -10.04
C ASN A 183 2.68 -0.90 -11.18
N TYR A 184 1.41 -1.11 -11.56
CA TYR A 184 0.82 -0.37 -12.66
C TYR A 184 0.19 0.95 -12.21
N THR A 185 0.55 2.03 -12.89
CA THR A 185 -0.07 3.36 -12.70
C THR A 185 -0.99 3.67 -13.87
N SER A 186 -2.08 4.39 -13.59
CA SER A 186 -2.94 4.96 -14.64
C SER A 186 -2.14 6.04 -15.38
N GLY A 187 -1.62 5.71 -16.56
CA GLY A 187 -0.84 6.64 -17.38
C GLY A 187 -1.71 7.76 -17.95
N THR A 188 -1.15 8.96 -18.08
CA THR A 188 -1.80 10.10 -18.75
C THR A 188 -1.99 9.87 -20.25
N THR A 189 -1.24 8.95 -20.84
CA THR A 189 -1.20 8.64 -22.29
C THR A 189 -2.14 7.50 -22.71
N GLY A 190 -3.07 7.08 -21.85
CA GLY A 190 -4.11 6.08 -22.16
C GLY A 190 -3.73 4.61 -21.92
N PHE A 191 -2.45 4.28 -21.74
CA PHE A 191 -2.01 2.93 -21.34
C PHE A 191 -1.34 2.95 -19.95
N SER A 192 -1.65 1.95 -19.13
CA SER A 192 -1.05 1.80 -17.80
C SER A 192 0.43 1.44 -17.89
N LYS A 193 1.27 2.13 -17.13
CA LYS A 193 2.73 1.91 -17.12
C LYS A 193 3.11 1.00 -15.95
N GLY A 194 3.91 -0.04 -16.21
CA GLY A 194 4.42 -0.93 -15.16
C GLY A 194 5.70 -0.39 -14.54
N VAL A 195 5.62 0.21 -13.35
CA VAL A 195 6.77 0.69 -12.58
C VAL A 195 7.54 -0.49 -12.00
N MET A 196 8.84 -0.57 -12.29
CA MET A 196 9.74 -1.62 -11.81
C MET A 196 10.30 -1.28 -10.43
N VAL A 197 9.79 -1.94 -9.38
CA VAL A 197 10.14 -1.69 -7.98
C VAL A 197 10.99 -2.84 -7.41
N THR A 198 12.13 -2.49 -6.83
CA THR A 198 13.10 -3.44 -6.26
C THR A 198 12.92 -3.66 -4.76
N GLY A 199 13.60 -4.68 -4.22
CA GLY A 199 13.69 -4.90 -2.78
C GLY A 199 14.28 -3.71 -2.04
N ASN A 200 15.29 -3.04 -2.61
CA ASN A 200 15.95 -1.87 -2.07
C ASN A 200 14.98 -0.70 -1.94
N ASN A 201 14.11 -0.52 -2.94
CA ASN A 201 13.17 0.59 -2.96
C ASN A 201 12.17 0.54 -1.80
N ILE A 202 11.59 -0.65 -1.60
CA ILE A 202 10.68 -0.89 -0.49
C ILE A 202 11.44 -0.89 0.84
N ALA A 203 12.62 -1.49 0.91
CA ALA A 203 13.44 -1.51 2.13
C ALA A 203 13.78 -0.09 2.62
N GLY A 204 14.11 0.85 1.71
CA GLY A 204 14.36 2.24 2.08
C GLY A 204 13.15 2.91 2.73
N ASN A 205 11.96 2.69 2.18
CA ASN A 205 10.71 3.18 2.76
C ASN A 205 10.42 2.52 4.13
N VAL A 206 10.55 1.20 4.22
CA VAL A 206 10.29 0.42 5.45
C VAL A 206 11.21 0.88 6.58
N LEU A 207 12.53 0.90 6.34
CA LEU A 207 13.52 1.20 7.36
C LEU A 207 13.39 2.64 7.85
N TRP A 208 13.17 3.60 6.94
CA TRP A 208 12.88 4.98 7.34
C TRP A 208 11.64 5.06 8.25
N CYS A 209 10.57 4.34 7.92
CA CYS A 209 9.37 4.31 8.75
C CYS A 209 9.58 3.65 10.12
N ILE A 210 10.41 2.61 10.19
CA ILE A 210 10.79 1.95 11.46
C ILE A 210 11.59 2.92 12.34
N GLU A 211 12.62 3.56 11.77
CA GLU A 211 13.47 4.53 12.48
C GLU A 211 12.67 5.72 13.03
N ASN A 212 11.67 6.17 12.26
CA ASN A 212 10.79 7.28 12.62
C ASN A 212 9.54 6.86 13.40
N LYS A 213 9.40 5.58 13.76
CA LYS A 213 8.33 5.04 14.60
C LYS A 213 6.92 5.41 14.11
N ILE A 214 6.70 5.27 12.80
CA ILE A 214 5.40 5.59 12.18
C ILE A 214 4.29 4.74 12.82
N ILE A 215 4.56 3.45 13.02
CA ILE A 215 3.71 2.50 13.74
C ILE A 215 4.46 1.85 14.90
N HIS A 216 3.73 1.41 15.92
CA HIS A 216 4.26 0.75 17.11
C HIS A 216 3.63 -0.63 17.28
N ILE A 217 4.39 -1.56 17.86
CA ILE A 217 3.84 -2.85 18.32
C ILE A 217 2.65 -2.58 19.25
N GLY A 218 1.52 -3.23 18.96
CA GLY A 218 0.26 -3.04 19.68
C GLY A 218 -0.67 -1.97 19.08
N ASP A 219 -0.21 -1.18 18.10
CA ASP A 219 -1.12 -0.36 17.29
C ASP A 219 -2.11 -1.27 16.54
N LYS A 220 -3.32 -0.75 16.35
CA LYS A 220 -4.35 -1.35 15.50
C LYS A 220 -4.45 -0.56 14.22
N LEU A 221 -4.39 -1.23 13.07
CA LEU A 221 -4.55 -0.62 11.76
C LEU A 221 -5.85 -1.11 11.10
N LEU A 222 -6.54 -0.20 10.41
CA LEU A 222 -7.65 -0.53 9.52
C LEU A 222 -7.25 -0.15 8.09
N SER A 223 -7.08 -1.16 7.24
CA SER A 223 -6.79 -0.98 5.82
C SER A 223 -8.07 -0.93 5.02
N PHE A 224 -8.33 0.22 4.38
CA PHE A 224 -9.50 0.44 3.51
C PHE A 224 -9.16 1.19 2.22
N LEU A 225 -7.87 1.44 1.98
CA LEU A 225 -7.36 1.94 0.69
C LEU A 225 -6.94 0.73 -0.16
N PRO A 226 -7.02 0.83 -1.50
CA PRO A 226 -6.65 -0.28 -2.38
C PRO A 226 -5.19 -0.70 -2.17
N LEU A 227 -4.94 -2.00 -1.98
CA LEU A 227 -3.61 -2.57 -1.77
C LEU A 227 -2.80 -2.73 -3.06
N ALA A 228 -3.47 -2.72 -4.22
CA ALA A 228 -2.78 -2.67 -5.51
C ALA A 228 -2.06 -1.34 -5.74
N HIS A 229 -2.41 -0.27 -5.00
CA HIS A 229 -1.61 0.96 -4.94
C HIS A 229 -0.54 0.87 -3.86
N THR A 230 0.68 1.27 -4.20
CA THR A 230 1.83 1.28 -3.28
C THR A 230 1.58 2.11 -2.01
N TYR A 231 0.82 3.21 -2.05
CA TYR A 231 0.57 4.05 -0.88
C TYR A 231 -0.09 3.30 0.29
N GLY A 232 -1.26 2.69 0.05
CA GLY A 232 -1.97 1.93 1.09
C GLY A 232 -1.18 0.69 1.52
N CYS A 233 -0.61 -0.02 0.54
CA CYS A 233 0.16 -1.26 0.75
C CYS A 233 1.42 -1.03 1.60
N MET A 234 2.14 0.08 1.38
CA MET A 234 3.40 0.37 2.05
C MET A 234 3.25 0.35 3.57
N ILE A 235 2.27 1.08 4.12
CA ILE A 235 2.09 1.17 5.58
C ILE A 235 1.25 0.00 6.11
N ASN A 236 0.11 -0.29 5.48
CA ASN A 236 -0.84 -1.29 6.00
C ASN A 236 -0.41 -2.75 5.75
N VAL A 237 0.60 -3.00 4.93
CA VAL A 237 1.08 -4.36 4.67
C VAL A 237 2.58 -4.42 4.90
N LEU A 238 3.36 -3.73 4.07
CA LEU A 238 4.81 -3.91 4.02
C LEU A 238 5.50 -3.51 5.34
N LEU A 239 5.12 -2.37 5.92
CA LEU A 239 5.63 -1.91 7.21
C LEU A 239 5.04 -2.70 8.40
N ALA A 240 3.73 -2.96 8.37
CA ALA A 240 3.06 -3.68 9.46
C ALA A 240 3.63 -5.09 9.66
N LEU A 241 3.85 -5.81 8.55
CA LEU A 241 4.38 -7.18 8.58
C LEU A 241 5.87 -7.24 8.95
N THR A 242 6.67 -6.21 8.68
CA THR A 242 8.07 -6.14 9.15
C THR A 242 8.19 -5.78 10.64
N THR A 243 7.15 -5.19 11.23
CA THR A 243 7.16 -4.74 12.63
C THR A 243 6.30 -5.58 13.58
N GLY A 244 5.55 -6.56 13.06
CA GLY A 244 4.67 -7.42 13.84
C GLY A 244 3.39 -6.72 14.30
N VAL A 245 2.94 -5.69 13.57
CA VAL A 245 1.71 -4.93 13.88
C VAL A 245 0.51 -5.56 13.17
N HIS A 246 -0.59 -5.75 13.91
CA HIS A 246 -1.81 -6.33 13.37
C HIS A 246 -2.58 -5.36 12.47
N VAL A 247 -3.05 -5.87 11.32
CA VAL A 247 -3.87 -5.11 10.38
C VAL A 247 -5.21 -5.79 10.11
N THR A 248 -6.29 -5.02 10.19
CA THR A 248 -7.62 -5.45 9.76
C THR A 248 -7.94 -4.89 8.37
N PHE A 249 -8.24 -5.75 7.41
CA PHE A 249 -8.65 -5.38 6.06
C PHE A 249 -10.15 -5.22 5.95
N LEU A 250 -10.62 -4.08 5.43
CA LEU A 250 -12.04 -3.80 5.31
C LEU A 250 -12.74 -4.73 4.31
N GLY A 251 -12.08 -5.08 3.21
CA GLY A 251 -12.60 -5.98 2.16
C GLY A 251 -13.86 -5.50 1.43
N LYS A 252 -14.31 -4.27 1.69
CA LYS A 252 -15.57 -3.70 1.19
C LYS A 252 -15.35 -2.26 0.73
N MET A 253 -16.27 -1.77 -0.12
CA MET A 253 -16.26 -0.37 -0.53
C MET A 253 -16.38 0.56 0.70
N PRO A 254 -15.46 1.52 0.90
CA PRO A 254 -15.38 2.34 2.10
C PRO A 254 -16.44 3.46 2.14
N THR A 255 -17.71 3.08 2.21
CA THR A 255 -18.81 4.05 2.41
C THR A 255 -18.78 4.65 3.82
N PRO A 256 -19.30 5.87 4.06
CA PRO A 256 -19.29 6.49 5.39
C PRO A 256 -19.91 5.61 6.50
N ARG A 257 -20.99 4.88 6.19
CA ARG A 257 -21.65 3.97 7.15
C ARG A 257 -20.75 2.79 7.51
N ILE A 258 -20.14 2.15 6.51
CA ILE A 258 -19.25 1.00 6.70
C ILE A 258 -17.99 1.44 7.47
N LEU A 259 -17.36 2.54 7.05
CA LEU A 259 -16.18 3.08 7.72
C LEU A 259 -16.46 3.45 9.18
N SER A 260 -17.58 4.09 9.47
CA SER A 260 -17.93 4.45 10.85
C SER A 260 -18.10 3.22 11.74
N ALA A 261 -18.74 2.16 11.24
CA ALA A 261 -18.86 0.90 11.97
C ALA A 261 -17.48 0.25 12.19
N ALA A 262 -16.66 0.18 11.13
CA ALA A 262 -15.34 -0.42 11.20
C ALA A 262 -14.39 0.33 12.12
N PHE A 263 -14.37 1.66 12.07
CA PHE A 263 -13.60 2.48 13.00
C PHE A 263 -14.02 2.28 14.45
N LYS A 264 -15.32 2.17 14.73
CA LYS A 264 -15.81 1.92 16.09
C LYS A 264 -15.38 0.55 16.62
N ALA A 265 -15.38 -0.47 15.77
CA ALA A 265 -14.99 -1.82 16.13
C ALA A 265 -13.47 -1.97 16.28
N VAL A 266 -12.69 -1.53 15.28
CA VAL A 266 -11.23 -1.71 15.26
C VAL A 266 -10.52 -0.72 16.18
N ARG A 267 -11.04 0.52 16.27
CA ARG A 267 -10.41 1.64 16.99
C ARG A 267 -8.95 1.84 16.57
N PRO A 268 -8.68 2.16 15.29
CA PRO A 268 -7.31 2.23 14.78
C PRO A 268 -6.50 3.38 15.41
N ASN A 269 -5.21 3.12 15.63
CA ASN A 269 -4.25 4.09 16.18
C ASN A 269 -3.63 4.96 15.08
N VAL A 270 -3.35 4.36 13.93
CA VAL A 270 -2.85 5.04 12.73
C VAL A 270 -3.82 4.81 11.59
N ILE A 271 -4.21 5.88 10.91
CA ILE A 271 -5.19 5.85 9.83
C ILE A 271 -4.56 6.43 8.58
N ILE A 272 -4.50 5.62 7.52
CA ILE A 272 -4.02 6.05 6.21
C ILE A 272 -5.25 6.41 5.39
N SER A 273 -5.31 7.65 4.89
CA SER A 273 -6.47 8.19 4.20
C SER A 273 -6.06 9.02 2.98
N VAL A 274 -7.06 9.39 2.19
CA VAL A 274 -6.96 10.34 1.08
C VAL A 274 -7.76 11.62 1.42
N PRO A 275 -7.46 12.77 0.80
CA PRO A 275 -8.16 14.03 1.06
C PRO A 275 -9.67 13.92 0.97
N LEU A 276 -10.17 13.27 -0.09
CA LEU A 276 -11.61 13.12 -0.35
C LEU A 276 -12.40 12.52 0.82
N ILE A 277 -11.81 11.59 1.57
CA ILE A 277 -12.48 10.99 2.74
C ILE A 277 -12.58 12.02 3.87
N LEU A 278 -11.51 12.78 4.13
CA LEU A 278 -11.55 13.85 5.12
C LEU A 278 -12.51 14.97 4.73
N GLU A 279 -12.59 15.31 3.45
CA GLU A 279 -13.53 16.30 2.92
C GLU A 279 -14.99 15.88 3.13
N LYS A 280 -15.30 14.60 2.87
CA LYS A 280 -16.62 14.03 3.15
C LYS A 280 -16.95 14.05 4.64
N ILE A 281 -15.99 13.69 5.51
CA ILE A 281 -16.15 13.76 6.97
C ILE A 281 -16.37 15.21 7.41
N TYR A 282 -15.59 16.16 6.88
CA TYR A 282 -15.71 17.57 7.20
C TYR A 282 -17.08 18.13 6.79
N THR A 283 -17.48 17.91 5.55
CA THR A 283 -18.74 18.42 5.00
C THR A 283 -19.95 17.80 5.69
N GLY A 284 -19.92 16.49 5.94
CA GLY A 284 -21.03 15.77 6.56
C GLY A 284 -21.15 15.96 8.07
N SER A 285 -20.03 16.07 8.79
CA SER A 285 -20.02 16.05 10.26
C SER A 285 -19.63 17.38 10.89
N ILE A 286 -18.72 18.16 10.28
CA ILE A 286 -18.14 19.36 10.90
C ILE A 286 -18.86 20.62 10.44
N ALA A 287 -18.97 20.83 9.12
CA ALA A 287 -19.52 22.04 8.55
C ALA A 287 -20.92 22.40 9.08
N PRO A 288 -21.86 21.45 9.29
CA PRO A 288 -23.16 21.76 9.88
C PRO A 288 -23.05 22.32 11.30
N GLN A 289 -22.12 21.81 12.11
CA GLN A 289 -21.91 22.29 13.49
C GLN A 289 -21.31 23.70 13.51
N LEU A 290 -20.42 24.02 12.57
CA LEU A 290 -19.82 25.36 12.45
C LEU A 290 -20.81 26.39 11.89
N ARG A 291 -21.84 25.95 11.17
CA ARG A 291 -22.91 26.81 10.64
C ARG A 291 -23.97 27.16 11.69
N ASP A 292 -24.07 26.39 12.78
CA ASP A 292 -24.99 26.65 13.88
C ASP A 292 -24.75 28.05 14.49
N PRO A 293 -25.75 28.95 14.50
CA PRO A 293 -25.61 30.31 15.03
C PRO A 293 -25.12 30.37 16.48
N LYS A 294 -25.52 29.42 17.33
CA LYS A 294 -25.08 29.36 18.73
C LYS A 294 -23.59 29.03 18.81
N ILE A 295 -23.14 28.08 18.00
CA ILE A 295 -21.72 27.72 17.93
C ILE A 295 -20.90 28.88 17.37
N LYS A 296 -21.37 29.57 16.31
CA LYS A 296 -20.70 30.76 15.78
C LYS A 296 -20.53 31.85 16.83
N PHE A 297 -21.58 32.12 17.61
CA PHE A 297 -21.51 33.11 18.69
C PHE A 297 -20.48 32.73 19.75
N ILE A 298 -20.46 31.47 20.20
CA ILE A 298 -19.49 31.03 21.22
C ILE A 298 -18.06 31.02 20.67
N LEU A 299 -17.87 30.70 19.38
CA LEU A 299 -16.56 30.75 18.73
C LEU A 299 -15.96 32.17 18.66
N ALA A 300 -16.78 33.22 18.77
CA ALA A 300 -16.32 34.60 18.85
C ALA A 300 -15.74 34.98 20.23
N ILE A 301 -16.03 34.18 21.28
CA ILE A 301 -15.58 34.45 22.65
C ILE A 301 -14.22 33.78 22.90
N PRO A 302 -13.14 34.54 23.20
CA PRO A 302 -11.85 33.99 23.59
C PRO A 302 -11.96 33.06 24.82
N GLY A 303 -11.26 31.92 24.81
CA GLY A 303 -11.34 30.91 25.88
C GLY A 303 -12.40 29.83 25.62
N LEU A 304 -13.67 30.20 25.44
CA LEU A 304 -14.75 29.24 25.12
C LEU A 304 -14.55 28.60 23.73
N ARG A 305 -13.97 29.36 22.79
CA ARG A 305 -13.55 28.86 21.47
C ARG A 305 -12.69 27.59 21.54
N ASN A 306 -11.72 27.54 22.45
CA ASN A 306 -10.81 26.41 22.58
C ASN A 306 -11.54 25.16 23.10
N LEU A 307 -12.54 25.34 23.97
CA LEU A 307 -13.38 24.25 24.47
C LEU A 307 -14.23 23.64 23.34
N ILE A 308 -14.80 24.49 22.47
CA ILE A 308 -15.55 24.03 21.29
C ILE A 308 -14.63 23.26 20.34
N TYR A 309 -13.45 23.80 20.02
CA TYR A 309 -12.49 23.09 19.16
C TYR A 309 -12.07 21.74 19.73
N LYS A 310 -11.82 21.66 21.04
CA LYS A 310 -11.55 20.38 21.72
C LYS A 310 -12.73 19.42 21.61
N LYS A 311 -13.97 19.90 21.76
CA LYS A 311 -15.18 19.07 21.62
C LYS A 311 -15.36 18.56 20.18
N ILE A 312 -15.16 19.41 19.17
CA ILE A 312 -15.22 19.02 17.76
C ILE A 312 -14.13 17.99 17.45
N ARG A 313 -12.88 18.24 17.85
CA ARG A 313 -11.76 17.31 17.71
C ARG A 313 -12.09 15.95 18.32
N ASN A 314 -12.54 15.93 19.57
CA ASN A 314 -12.87 14.67 20.25
C ASN A 314 -14.00 13.94 19.53
N LYS A 315 -15.06 14.64 19.09
CA LYS A 315 -16.16 14.03 18.33
C LYS A 315 -15.68 13.41 17.01
N LEU A 316 -14.71 14.05 16.33
CA LEU A 316 -14.11 13.49 15.11
C LEU A 316 -13.29 12.25 15.41
N LEU A 317 -12.44 12.31 16.44
CA LEU A 317 -11.65 11.17 16.86
C LEU A 317 -12.55 10.00 17.27
N GLU A 318 -13.62 10.24 18.03
CA GLU A 318 -14.62 9.22 18.38
C GLU A 318 -15.30 8.61 17.15
N GLY A 319 -15.61 9.42 16.13
CA GLY A 319 -16.10 8.93 14.83
C GLY A 319 -15.11 8.02 14.10
N MET A 320 -13.82 8.16 14.41
CA MET A 320 -12.71 7.32 13.93
C MET A 320 -12.27 6.26 14.98
N GLY A 321 -13.11 5.96 15.96
CA GLY A 321 -12.87 4.92 16.97
C GLY A 321 -12.16 5.39 18.24
N GLY A 322 -11.80 6.67 18.33
CA GLY A 322 -11.32 7.33 19.55
C GLY A 322 -9.86 7.08 19.91
N ALA A 323 -9.15 6.20 19.20
CA ALA A 323 -7.77 5.82 19.50
C ALA A 323 -6.72 6.42 18.54
N ALA A 324 -7.17 7.10 17.47
CA ALA A 324 -6.29 7.64 16.45
C ALA A 324 -5.30 8.67 17.04
N ARG A 325 -4.01 8.35 16.97
CA ARG A 325 -2.89 9.23 17.31
C ARG A 325 -2.24 9.87 16.09
N LEU A 326 -2.47 9.31 14.91
CA LEU A 326 -1.96 9.81 13.64
C LEU A 326 -2.92 9.48 12.50
N VAL A 327 -3.29 10.50 11.73
CA VAL A 327 -4.03 10.38 10.48
C VAL A 327 -3.13 10.88 9.36
N ILE A 328 -2.73 9.97 8.49
CA ILE A 328 -1.85 10.21 7.35
C ILE A 328 -2.70 10.46 6.13
N VAL A 329 -2.45 11.57 5.43
CA VAL A 329 -3.12 11.90 4.18
C VAL A 329 -2.10 11.99 3.05
N GLY A 330 -2.44 11.41 1.91
CA GLY A 330 -1.58 11.39 0.73
C GLY A 330 -2.37 11.02 -0.53
N GLY A 331 -1.66 10.97 -1.65
CA GLY A 331 -2.22 10.61 -2.96
C GLY A 331 -2.94 11.75 -3.72
N ALA A 332 -3.26 12.86 -3.05
CA ALA A 332 -3.77 14.08 -3.67
C ALA A 332 -3.54 15.29 -2.76
N ALA A 333 -3.67 16.51 -3.31
CA ALA A 333 -3.59 17.74 -2.54
C ALA A 333 -4.73 17.84 -1.51
N LEU A 334 -4.41 18.23 -0.28
CA LEU A 334 -5.39 18.50 0.75
C LEU A 334 -6.01 19.89 0.56
N ASN A 335 -7.34 20.00 0.62
CA ASN A 335 -8.01 21.29 0.60
C ASN A 335 -7.46 22.25 1.69
N PRO A 336 -6.97 23.46 1.33
CA PRO A 336 -6.33 24.37 2.27
C PRO A 336 -7.20 24.80 3.44
N GLU A 337 -8.50 25.04 3.22
CA GLU A 337 -9.43 25.46 4.28
C GLU A 337 -9.65 24.35 5.29
N ILE A 338 -9.80 23.11 4.80
CA ILE A 338 -9.99 21.94 5.66
C ILE A 338 -8.71 21.64 6.43
N GLY A 339 -7.54 21.69 5.77
CA GLY A 339 -6.25 21.55 6.45
C GLY A 339 -6.05 22.59 7.55
N ALA A 340 -6.36 23.86 7.26
CA ALA A 340 -6.25 24.96 8.23
C ALA A 340 -7.16 24.72 9.44
N PHE A 341 -8.41 24.28 9.21
CA PHE A 341 -9.34 23.97 10.28
C PHE A 341 -8.86 22.78 11.13
N LEU A 342 -8.43 21.68 10.51
CA LEU A 342 -7.96 20.49 11.21
C LEU A 342 -6.71 20.79 12.06
N LYS A 343 -5.76 21.59 11.54
CA LYS A 343 -4.61 22.06 12.33
C LYS A 343 -5.06 22.93 13.50
N LYS A 344 -6.00 23.86 13.27
CA LYS A 344 -6.52 24.78 14.30
C LYS A 344 -7.15 24.04 15.49
N ILE A 345 -7.86 22.93 15.23
CA ILE A 345 -8.46 22.12 16.29
C ILE A 345 -7.49 21.08 16.89
N LYS A 346 -6.21 21.09 16.48
CA LYS A 346 -5.18 20.11 16.88
C LYS A 346 -5.57 18.66 16.55
N PHE A 347 -6.22 18.45 15.41
CA PHE A 347 -6.45 17.10 14.89
C PHE A 347 -5.10 16.47 14.51
N PRO A 348 -4.84 15.18 14.84
CA PRO A 348 -3.52 14.56 14.64
C PRO A 348 -3.27 14.20 13.17
N LEU A 349 -3.18 15.23 12.33
CA LEU A 349 -3.02 15.14 10.89
C LEU A 349 -1.55 15.31 10.50
N SER A 350 -1.09 14.50 9.56
CA SER A 350 0.12 14.77 8.77
C SER A 350 -0.14 14.44 7.31
N VAL A 351 0.44 15.23 6.42
CA VAL A 351 0.32 15.06 4.97
C VAL A 351 1.66 14.57 4.43
N GLY A 352 1.62 13.52 3.61
CA GLY A 352 2.79 12.99 2.91
C GLY A 352 2.67 13.17 1.41
N TYR A 353 3.82 13.25 0.74
CA TYR A 353 3.93 13.28 -0.71
C TYR A 353 4.80 12.13 -1.21
N GLY A 354 4.41 11.59 -2.36
CA GLY A 354 5.00 10.39 -2.93
C GLY A 354 4.39 10.05 -4.29
N MET A 355 5.04 9.13 -4.98
CA MET A 355 4.65 8.58 -6.28
C MET A 355 5.08 7.12 -6.36
N THR A 356 4.47 6.32 -7.22
CA THR A 356 4.74 4.88 -7.31
C THR A 356 6.22 4.61 -7.63
N GLU A 357 6.83 5.46 -8.43
CA GLU A 357 8.25 5.46 -8.81
C GLU A 357 9.21 5.68 -7.62
N CYS A 358 8.71 6.09 -6.45
CA CYS A 358 9.47 6.20 -5.19
C CYS A 358 9.08 5.13 -4.15
N ALA A 359 8.32 4.12 -4.56
CA ALA A 359 7.93 2.95 -3.76
C ALA A 359 7.35 3.15 -2.33
N PRO A 360 6.55 4.18 -1.97
CA PRO A 360 6.11 5.35 -2.73
C PRO A 360 6.57 6.71 -2.15
N LEU A 361 7.17 6.75 -0.95
CA LEU A 361 7.24 7.97 -0.13
C LEU A 361 8.42 8.86 -0.54
N ILE A 362 8.19 10.17 -0.69
CA ILE A 362 9.21 11.19 -0.96
C ILE A 362 9.41 12.12 0.24
N SER A 363 8.30 12.52 0.87
CA SER A 363 8.36 13.37 2.05
C SER A 363 7.23 13.09 3.02
N PHE A 364 7.54 13.22 4.31
CA PHE A 364 6.58 13.08 5.38
C PHE A 364 7.09 13.72 6.67
N THR A 365 6.17 14.13 7.54
CA THR A 365 6.48 14.52 8.93
C THR A 365 5.84 13.51 9.89
N PRO A 366 6.61 12.66 10.59
CA PRO A 366 6.08 11.66 11.51
C PRO A 366 5.21 12.24 12.63
N ASP A 367 5.66 13.36 13.21
CA ASP A 367 4.97 14.02 14.31
C ASP A 367 3.92 15.02 13.77
N SER A 368 2.64 14.68 13.95
CA SER A 368 1.52 15.54 13.56
C SER A 368 1.50 16.92 14.27
N GLU A 369 2.14 17.05 15.43
CA GLU A 369 2.27 18.33 16.11
C GLU A 369 3.26 19.24 15.36
N GLN A 370 4.34 18.67 14.83
CA GLN A 370 5.38 19.35 14.06
C GLN A 370 4.99 19.58 12.59
N TRP A 371 3.97 18.89 12.07
CA TRP A 371 3.48 19.10 10.70
C TRP A 371 3.08 20.56 10.47
N ARG A 372 3.51 21.15 9.35
CA ARG A 372 3.21 22.55 9.01
C ARG A 372 2.06 22.61 8.00
N LEU A 373 1.15 23.56 8.19
CA LEU A 373 0.04 23.78 7.26
C LEU A 373 0.58 24.05 5.85
N GLY A 374 0.01 23.39 4.84
CA GLY A 374 0.45 23.50 3.44
C GLY A 374 1.70 22.69 3.08
N SER A 375 2.38 22.08 4.06
CA SER A 375 3.56 21.25 3.81
C SER A 375 3.18 19.77 3.62
N CYS A 376 3.89 19.09 2.71
CA CYS A 376 3.85 17.62 2.56
C CYS A 376 4.94 16.91 3.40
N GLY A 377 5.61 17.64 4.29
CA GLY A 377 6.60 17.12 5.22
C GLY A 377 8.04 17.37 4.80
N GLN A 378 8.95 16.53 5.29
CA GLN A 378 10.38 16.62 5.01
C GLN A 378 10.84 15.37 4.25
N THR A 379 11.88 15.53 3.44
CA THR A 379 12.54 14.44 2.72
C THR A 379 12.94 13.30 3.64
N LEU A 380 12.94 12.06 3.13
CA LEU A 380 13.40 10.87 3.85
C LEU A 380 14.93 10.90 4.03
N LYS A 381 15.40 11.69 5.00
CA LYS A 381 16.83 11.87 5.31
C LYS A 381 17.53 10.51 5.43
N ASN A 382 18.75 10.42 4.90
CA ASN A 382 19.60 9.22 4.80
C ASN A 382 19.15 8.16 3.78
N TYR A 383 17.93 8.26 3.25
CA TYR A 383 17.42 7.31 2.24
C TYR A 383 17.29 7.95 0.87
N MET A 384 17.05 9.26 0.81
CA MET A 384 16.94 10.00 -0.44
C MET A 384 17.36 11.45 -0.32
N GLU A 385 17.75 12.00 -1.45
CA GLU A 385 17.98 13.41 -1.70
C GLU A 385 16.83 13.99 -2.53
N VAL A 386 16.54 15.27 -2.32
CA VAL A 386 15.54 16.03 -3.08
C VAL A 386 16.15 17.36 -3.48
N ARG A 387 15.93 17.78 -4.73
CA ARG A 387 16.23 19.12 -5.20
C ARG A 387 15.01 19.74 -5.88
N ILE A 388 15.00 21.07 -5.95
CA ILE A 388 14.02 21.84 -6.71
C ILE A 388 14.70 22.33 -7.98
N ALA A 389 14.37 21.72 -9.12
CA ALA A 389 14.86 22.09 -10.44
C ALA A 389 13.95 23.15 -11.08
N PRO A 390 14.44 23.92 -12.08
CA PRO A 390 13.57 24.79 -12.86
C PRO A 390 12.40 24.02 -13.47
N ALA A 391 11.18 24.54 -13.34
CA ALA A 391 9.99 23.96 -13.99
C ALA A 391 9.61 24.75 -15.24
N PHE A 392 9.05 24.07 -16.23
CA PHE A 392 8.59 24.65 -17.48
C PHE A 392 7.09 24.37 -17.67
N ASP A 393 6.36 25.31 -18.27
CA ASP A 393 4.96 25.08 -18.61
C ASP A 393 4.80 24.23 -19.89
N GLU A 394 3.55 23.95 -20.28
CA GLU A 394 3.24 23.14 -21.48
C GLU A 394 3.77 23.76 -22.79
N SER A 395 4.07 25.06 -22.80
CA SER A 395 4.66 25.76 -23.94
C SER A 395 6.20 25.74 -23.94
N GLY A 396 6.81 25.19 -22.88
CA GLY A 396 8.25 25.15 -22.68
C GLY A 396 8.84 26.42 -22.06
N GLU A 397 7.99 27.33 -21.57
CA GLU A 397 8.44 28.57 -20.94
C GLU A 397 8.78 28.34 -19.46
N LEU A 398 9.85 28.97 -19.00
CA LEU A 398 10.33 28.82 -17.61
C LEU A 398 9.31 29.42 -16.63
N ILE A 399 8.89 28.62 -15.65
CA ILE A 399 8.05 29.07 -14.54
C ILE A 399 8.90 29.91 -13.58
N GLN A 400 8.75 31.23 -13.65
CA GLN A 400 9.46 32.19 -12.78
C GLN A 400 8.71 32.52 -11.48
N GLN A 401 7.65 31.76 -11.17
CA GLN A 401 6.85 32.02 -9.98
C GLN A 401 7.67 31.79 -8.70
N LYS A 402 7.40 32.63 -7.71
CA LYS A 402 7.93 32.49 -6.37
C LYS A 402 6.80 32.22 -5.39
N ASP A 403 7.09 31.45 -4.35
CA ASP A 403 6.15 31.28 -3.25
C ASP A 403 6.00 32.57 -2.42
N GLU A 404 5.09 32.54 -1.45
CA GLU A 404 4.84 33.66 -0.54
C GLU A 404 6.05 34.07 0.32
N HIS A 405 7.11 33.25 0.35
CA HIS A 405 8.36 33.49 1.07
C HIS A 405 9.51 33.93 0.14
N GLY A 406 9.25 34.07 -1.17
CA GLY A 406 10.25 34.47 -2.15
C GLY A 406 11.15 33.33 -2.66
N ASN A 407 10.83 32.07 -2.32
CA ASN A 407 11.53 30.89 -2.84
C ASN A 407 11.06 30.57 -4.26
N THR A 408 11.97 30.07 -5.09
CA THR A 408 11.66 29.64 -6.46
C THR A 408 10.76 28.41 -6.45
N ILE A 409 9.67 28.46 -7.20
CA ILE A 409 8.83 27.28 -7.49
C ILE A 409 9.48 26.50 -8.62
N GLY A 410 9.50 25.18 -8.51
CA GLY A 410 10.17 24.32 -9.47
C GLY A 410 9.72 22.87 -9.41
N GLU A 411 10.34 22.04 -10.23
CA GLU A 411 10.11 20.61 -10.31
C GLU A 411 10.83 19.91 -9.14
N ILE A 412 10.12 19.03 -8.45
CA ILE A 412 10.70 18.21 -7.38
C ILE A 412 11.39 17.03 -8.06
N GLN A 413 12.72 16.98 -7.94
CA GLN A 413 13.52 15.88 -8.44
C GLN A 413 14.12 15.09 -7.28
N THR A 414 14.19 13.77 -7.41
CA THR A 414 14.56 12.86 -6.33
C THR A 414 15.67 11.89 -6.73
N ARG A 415 16.49 11.49 -5.77
CA ARG A 415 17.50 10.45 -5.98
C ARG A 415 17.75 9.72 -4.68
N GLY A 416 17.58 8.40 -4.65
CA GLY A 416 17.76 7.66 -3.42
C GLY A 416 17.53 6.16 -3.53
N GLU A 417 17.56 5.52 -2.37
CA GLU A 417 17.36 4.08 -2.23
C GLU A 417 15.94 3.65 -2.68
N ASN A 418 14.97 4.57 -2.61
CA ASN A 418 13.55 4.38 -2.92
C ASN A 418 13.15 4.62 -4.38
N THR A 419 14.08 5.07 -5.23
CA THR A 419 13.82 5.38 -6.65
C THR A 419 13.77 4.11 -7.52
N CYS A 420 12.72 3.95 -8.33
CA CYS A 420 12.48 2.76 -9.17
C CYS A 420 13.57 2.51 -10.23
N LEU A 421 13.52 1.35 -10.89
CA LEU A 421 14.39 1.07 -12.04
C LEU A 421 13.94 1.73 -13.35
N GLY A 422 12.70 2.22 -13.40
CA GLY A 422 12.04 2.70 -14.61
C GLY A 422 10.73 1.96 -14.92
N TYR A 423 10.35 1.98 -16.19
CA TYR A 423 9.13 1.38 -16.70
C TYR A 423 9.42 0.08 -17.47
N TYR A 424 8.67 -0.98 -17.16
CA TYR A 424 8.82 -2.28 -17.79
C TYR A 424 8.53 -2.21 -19.30
N LYS A 425 9.44 -2.75 -20.11
CA LYS A 425 9.37 -2.76 -21.59
C LYS A 425 9.18 -1.38 -22.23
N ASN A 426 9.64 -0.32 -21.55
CA ASN A 426 9.51 1.04 -22.06
C ASN A 426 10.78 1.85 -21.78
N GLU A 427 11.82 1.59 -22.58
CA GLU A 427 13.13 2.23 -22.46
C GLU A 427 13.06 3.74 -22.70
N GLU A 428 12.28 4.18 -23.68
CA GLU A 428 12.10 5.60 -24.01
C GLU A 428 11.57 6.39 -22.81
N GLN A 429 10.47 5.93 -22.21
CA GLN A 429 9.93 6.61 -21.04
C GLN A 429 10.77 6.40 -19.79
N THR A 430 11.54 5.31 -19.71
CA THR A 430 12.52 5.13 -18.63
C THR A 430 13.65 6.14 -18.74
N GLN A 431 14.16 6.41 -19.94
CA GLN A 431 15.18 7.44 -20.15
C GLN A 431 14.61 8.83 -19.87
N ALA A 432 13.38 9.12 -20.33
CA ALA A 432 12.71 10.39 -20.05
C ALA A 432 12.36 10.60 -18.57
N LEU A 433 12.32 9.51 -17.78
CA LEU A 433 12.04 9.56 -16.35
C LEU A 433 13.23 10.07 -15.53
N PHE A 434 14.46 10.01 -16.07
CA PHE A 434 15.67 10.42 -15.36
C PHE A 434 16.39 11.56 -16.08
N THR A 435 16.87 12.54 -15.32
CA THR A 435 17.81 13.53 -15.84
C THR A 435 19.16 12.89 -16.17
N GLU A 436 19.96 13.54 -17.00
CA GLU A 436 21.30 13.07 -17.38
C GLU A 436 22.22 12.83 -16.16
N ASP A 437 22.02 13.59 -15.08
CA ASP A 437 22.76 13.46 -13.82
C ASP A 437 22.10 12.52 -12.79
N GLY A 438 21.10 11.74 -13.24
CA GLY A 438 20.54 10.59 -12.52
C GLY A 438 19.50 10.93 -11.45
N TRP A 439 18.73 12.01 -11.63
CA TRP A 439 17.59 12.34 -10.77
C TRP A 439 16.29 11.93 -11.44
N LEU A 440 15.40 11.29 -10.67
CA LEU A 440 14.01 11.02 -11.02
C LEU A 440 13.19 12.31 -10.98
#